data_AF-A0A1I0YAV7-F1
#
_entry.id   AF-A0A1I0YAV7-F1
#
_cell.length_a   1.000
_cell.length_b   1.000
_cell.length_c   1.000
_cell.angle_alpha   90.00
_cell.angle_beta   90.00
_cell.angle_gamma   90.00
#
_symmetry.space_group_name_H-M   'P 1'
#
loop_
_entity.id
_entity.type
_entity.pdbx_description
1 polymer ?
#
loop_
_entity_poly.entity_id
_entity_poly.type
_entity_poly.pdbx_seq_one_letter_code
_entity_poly.pdbx_strand_id
1 'polypeptide(L)'
;MTKKKKIISGCILICLFGIVGIYSYVNINKKNNFKISQVSWDAETANWWTDNTQDNIYDVKFQVLEGTDLREISSLKSTYNMKIDSNIESGDLNIKIYNDNKILFEESGSVIETISISNNDSKNVRIETTGKKAKGHIKIKLV
;
A
#
# COMPACT_ATOMS: atom_id res chain seq x y z
N MET A 1 -44.69 0.57 -31.84
CA MET A 1 -43.25 0.94 -31.96
C MET A 1 -42.54 -0.08 -32.83
N THR A 2 -42.04 0.34 -34.00
CA THR A 2 -41.38 -0.54 -34.99
C THR A 2 -40.11 -1.18 -34.42
N LYS A 3 -39.84 -2.46 -34.74
CA LYS A 3 -38.72 -3.26 -34.19
C LYS A 3 -37.37 -2.51 -34.20
N LYS A 4 -37.12 -1.67 -35.21
CA LYS A 4 -35.92 -0.81 -35.33
C LYS A 4 -35.74 0.17 -34.16
N LYS A 5 -36.83 0.77 -33.64
CA LYS A 5 -36.76 1.72 -32.50
C LYS A 5 -36.40 1.02 -31.17
N LYS A 6 -36.81 -0.24 -30.98
CA LYS A 6 -36.47 -1.03 -29.78
C LYS A 6 -34.99 -1.41 -29.73
N ILE A 7 -34.39 -1.75 -30.88
CA ILE A 7 -32.96 -2.08 -30.98
C ILE A 7 -32.10 -0.85 -30.67
N ILE A 8 -32.42 0.30 -31.27
CA ILE A 8 -31.71 1.56 -31.02
C ILE A 8 -31.79 1.97 -29.54
N SER A 9 -32.97 1.84 -28.92
CA SER A 9 -33.13 2.15 -27.49
C SER A 9 -32.33 1.21 -26.58
N GLY A 10 -32.19 -0.07 -26.95
CA GLY A 10 -31.38 -1.03 -26.20
C GLY A 10 -29.89 -0.73 -26.25
N CYS A 11 -29.37 -0.37 -27.44
CA CYS A 11 -27.96 0.03 -27.60
C CYS A 11 -27.61 1.28 -26.79
N ILE A 12 -28.51 2.28 -26.75
CA ILE A 12 -28.30 3.51 -25.97
C ILE A 12 -28.20 3.20 -24.47
N LEU A 13 -29.06 2.31 -23.96
CA LEU A 13 -29.03 1.87 -22.55
C LEU A 13 -27.72 1.16 -22.20
N ILE A 14 -27.23 0.26 -23.05
CA ILE A 14 -25.96 -0.45 -22.85
C ILE A 14 -24.78 0.52 -22.83
N CYS A 15 -24.74 1.49 -23.75
CA CYS A 15 -23.69 2.52 -23.77
C CYS A 15 -23.72 3.39 -22.50
N LEU A 16 -24.90 3.77 -22.02
CA LEU A 16 -25.06 4.54 -20.78
C LEU A 16 -24.56 3.75 -19.56
N PHE A 17 -24.89 2.46 -19.45
CA PHE A 17 -24.35 1.60 -18.38
C PHE A 17 -22.84 1.43 -18.47
N GLY A 18 -22.28 1.32 -19.67
CA GLY A 18 -20.83 1.28 -19.89
C GLY A 18 -20.14 2.56 -19.42
N ILE A 19 -20.69 3.73 -19.75
CA ILE A 19 -20.15 5.04 -19.33
C ILE A 19 -20.20 5.20 -17.81
N VAL A 20 -21.31 4.82 -17.16
CA VAL A 20 -21.47 4.88 -15.69
C VAL A 20 -20.51 3.90 -14.99
N GLY A 21 -20.33 2.69 -15.54
CA GLY A 21 -19.38 1.71 -15.01
C GLY A 21 -17.93 2.18 -15.10
N ILE A 22 -17.53 2.77 -16.23
CA ILE A 22 -16.19 3.35 -16.41
C ILE A 22 -15.99 4.56 -15.49
N TYR A 23 -16.98 5.44 -15.37
CA TYR A 23 -16.89 6.63 -14.52
C TYR A 23 -16.76 6.26 -13.03
N SER A 24 -17.52 5.29 -12.56
CA SER A 24 -17.43 4.81 -11.18
C SER A 24 -16.09 4.13 -10.89
N TYR A 25 -15.56 3.31 -11.80
CA TYR A 25 -14.22 2.72 -11.69
C TYR A 25 -13.10 3.77 -11.59
N VAL A 26 -13.12 4.78 -12.46
CA VAL A 26 -12.13 5.87 -12.44
C VAL A 26 -12.26 6.73 -11.18
N ASN A 27 -13.49 6.99 -10.71
CA ASN A 27 -13.74 7.82 -9.53
C ASN A 27 -13.36 7.11 -8.21
N ILE A 28 -13.47 5.78 -8.15
CA ILE A 28 -13.01 4.99 -6.99
C ILE A 28 -11.49 5.04 -6.88
N ASN A 29 -10.76 4.85 -7.99
CA ASN A 29 -9.31 4.96 -8.01
C ASN A 29 -8.78 6.39 -7.77
N LYS A 30 -9.58 7.43 -8.06
CA LYS A 30 -9.21 8.83 -7.80
C LYS A 30 -9.28 9.26 -6.33
N LYS A 31 -9.94 8.50 -5.45
CA LYS A 31 -10.14 8.92 -4.05
C LYS A 31 -8.99 8.59 -3.11
N ASN A 32 -8.06 7.75 -3.52
CA ASN A 32 -6.91 7.40 -2.69
C ASN A 32 -5.74 8.34 -2.98
N ASN A 33 -5.45 9.20 -2.01
CA ASN A 33 -4.32 10.13 -2.07
C ASN A 33 -2.96 9.43 -1.95
N PHE A 34 -2.93 8.11 -1.85
CA PHE A 34 -1.73 7.32 -1.63
C PHE A 34 -1.69 6.14 -2.59
N LYS A 35 -0.47 5.77 -2.96
CA LYS A 35 -0.14 4.52 -3.61
C LYS A 35 1.14 3.99 -2.98
N ILE A 36 1.11 2.74 -2.54
CA ILE A 36 2.29 2.01 -2.09
C ILE A 36 2.66 1.02 -3.18
N SER A 37 3.91 1.08 -3.65
CA SER A 37 4.42 0.20 -4.70
C SER A 37 5.68 -0.53 -4.27
N GLN A 38 5.82 -1.78 -4.72
CA GLN A 38 7.05 -2.53 -4.55
C GLN A 38 8.16 -1.97 -5.43
N VAL A 39 9.32 -1.70 -4.82
CA VAL A 39 10.54 -1.22 -5.51
C VAL A 39 11.47 -2.40 -5.75
N SER A 40 11.82 -3.11 -4.68
CA SER A 40 12.67 -4.29 -4.76
C SER A 40 12.25 -5.32 -3.72
N TRP A 41 12.48 -6.57 -4.08
CA TRP A 41 12.29 -7.71 -3.21
C TRP A 41 13.55 -8.55 -3.27
N ASP A 42 14.29 -8.54 -2.17
CA ASP A 42 15.50 -9.35 -1.98
C ASP A 42 15.37 -10.10 -0.67
N ALA A 43 14.37 -10.99 -0.62
CA ALA A 43 14.12 -11.81 0.54
C ALA A 43 13.73 -13.23 0.17
N GLU A 44 14.24 -14.17 0.95
CA GLU A 44 13.77 -15.53 0.99
C GLU A 44 12.58 -15.63 1.94
N THR A 45 11.47 -16.16 1.43
CA THR A 45 10.33 -16.52 2.24
C THR A 45 10.12 -18.02 2.24
N ALA A 46 10.10 -18.62 3.42
CA ALA A 46 9.68 -20.01 3.58
C ALA A 46 8.23 -20.09 4.06
N ASN A 47 7.50 -21.09 3.56
CA ASN A 47 6.13 -21.48 3.92
C ASN A 47 4.99 -20.54 3.47
N TRP A 48 5.01 -19.25 3.82
CA TRP A 48 3.95 -18.31 3.43
C TRP A 48 4.42 -16.86 3.56
N TRP A 49 3.99 -16.07 2.57
CA TRP A 49 4.02 -14.62 2.54
C TRP A 49 2.66 -14.16 2.01
N THR A 50 1.96 -13.29 2.73
CA THR A 50 0.75 -12.65 2.23
C THR A 50 0.98 -11.16 2.16
N ASP A 51 0.74 -10.57 0.99
CA ASP A 51 0.79 -9.13 0.76
C ASP A 51 -0.61 -8.63 0.40
N ASN A 52 -1.27 -7.97 1.36
CA ASN A 52 -2.57 -7.34 1.17
C ASN A 52 -2.42 -5.81 1.02
N THR A 53 -1.28 -5.35 0.51
CA THR A 53 -1.02 -3.94 0.28
C THR A 53 -1.99 -3.37 -0.75
N GLN A 54 -2.78 -2.39 -0.34
CA GLN A 54 -3.72 -1.68 -1.19
C GLN A 54 -3.79 -0.23 -0.76
N ASP A 55 -3.77 0.67 -1.75
CA ASP A 55 -3.98 2.11 -1.55
C ASP A 55 -3.03 2.75 -0.52
N ASN A 56 -3.55 2.99 0.68
CA ASN A 56 -2.87 3.63 1.81
C ASN A 56 -2.53 2.64 2.94
N ILE A 57 -2.53 1.34 2.66
CA ILE A 57 -2.24 0.30 3.64
C ILE A 57 -1.19 -0.65 3.07
N TYR A 58 -0.07 -0.78 3.76
CA TYR A 58 0.89 -1.87 3.62
C TYR A 58 0.57 -2.90 4.69
N ASP A 59 0.20 -4.13 4.31
CA ASP A 59 -0.28 -5.16 5.24
C ASP A 59 0.29 -6.52 4.82
N VAL A 60 1.36 -6.95 5.50
CA VAL A 60 2.13 -8.14 5.14
C VAL A 60 2.29 -9.11 6.30
N LYS A 61 2.07 -10.40 6.06
CA LYS A 61 2.28 -11.46 7.05
C LYS A 61 3.22 -12.53 6.52
N PHE A 62 4.05 -13.09 7.39
CA PHE A 62 5.15 -13.97 7.00
C PHE A 62 5.51 -15.00 8.08
N GLN A 63 5.85 -16.24 7.69
CA GLN A 63 6.40 -17.29 8.60
C GLN A 63 7.90 -17.10 8.75
N VAL A 64 8.55 -16.80 7.64
CA VAL A 64 9.99 -16.62 7.52
C VAL A 64 10.20 -15.50 6.53
N LEU A 65 10.76 -14.40 7.02
CA LEU A 65 11.35 -13.35 6.20
C LEU A 65 12.85 -13.33 6.49
N GLU A 66 13.64 -13.64 5.48
CA GLU A 66 15.10 -13.53 5.48
C GLU A 66 15.53 -12.63 4.33
N GLY A 67 15.94 -11.39 4.62
CA GLY A 67 16.28 -10.39 3.61
C GLY A 67 15.40 -9.15 3.70
N THR A 68 15.24 -8.43 2.59
CA THR A 68 14.66 -7.08 2.56
C THR A 68 13.51 -6.92 1.56
N ASP A 69 12.43 -6.29 2.01
CA ASP A 69 11.33 -5.76 1.18
C ASP A 69 11.40 -4.24 1.17
N LEU A 70 11.46 -3.64 -0.02
CA LEU A 70 11.50 -2.19 -0.19
C LEU A 70 10.26 -1.70 -0.93
N ARG A 71 9.51 -0.81 -0.28
CA ARG A 71 8.32 -0.14 -0.82
C ARG A 71 8.55 1.36 -0.94
N GLU A 72 7.90 1.97 -1.92
CA GLU A 72 7.84 3.42 -2.09
C GLU A 72 6.40 3.91 -1.97
N ILE A 73 6.24 5.05 -1.31
CA ILE A 73 4.97 5.75 -1.12
C ILE A 73 4.92 6.94 -2.08
N SER A 74 3.93 6.91 -2.96
CA SER A 74 3.48 8.11 -3.70
C SER A 74 2.29 8.71 -2.98
N SER A 75 2.34 10.01 -2.67
CA SER A 75 1.22 10.73 -2.06
C SER A 75 0.87 12.03 -2.79
N LEU A 76 -0.42 12.34 -2.87
CA LEU A 76 -0.92 13.66 -3.26
C LEU A 76 -1.02 14.61 -2.06
N LYS A 77 -0.87 14.10 -0.82
CA LYS A 77 -0.83 14.92 0.39
C LYS A 77 0.60 15.35 0.68
N SER A 78 0.77 16.63 1.02
CA SER A 78 2.02 17.17 1.54
C SER A 78 2.29 16.76 2.99
N THR A 79 1.26 16.60 3.81
CA THR A 79 1.40 16.20 5.21
C THR A 79 0.45 15.06 5.51
N TYR A 80 0.94 14.04 6.21
CA TYR A 80 0.15 12.87 6.60
C TYR A 80 0.78 12.14 7.78
N ASN A 81 0.01 11.27 8.43
CA ASN A 81 0.53 10.40 9.48
C ASN A 81 0.68 8.97 8.96
N MET A 82 1.61 8.22 9.53
CA MET A 82 1.75 6.79 9.31
C MET A 82 1.60 6.08 10.64
N LYS A 83 0.59 5.21 10.73
CA LYS A 83 0.37 4.32 11.86
C LYS A 83 1.07 3.01 11.57
N ILE A 84 2.03 2.64 12.40
CA ILE A 84 2.87 1.46 12.26
C ILE A 84 2.46 0.49 13.36
N ASP A 85 2.14 -0.73 12.97
CA ASP A 85 1.78 -1.82 13.86
C ASP A 85 2.52 -3.07 13.38
N SER A 86 3.49 -3.55 14.14
CA SER A 86 4.17 -4.81 13.89
C SER A 86 4.09 -5.73 15.09
N ASN A 87 3.95 -7.01 14.80
CA ASN A 87 3.97 -8.06 15.81
C ASN A 87 4.88 -9.19 15.33
N ILE A 88 5.96 -9.43 16.07
CA ILE A 88 7.00 -10.43 15.78
C ILE A 88 6.92 -11.55 16.80
N GLU A 89 6.67 -12.75 16.29
CA GLU A 89 6.59 -13.97 17.08
C GLU A 89 7.97 -14.62 17.29
N SER A 90 8.87 -14.48 16.31
CA SER A 90 10.24 -15.00 16.37
C SER A 90 11.14 -14.34 15.33
N GLY A 91 12.46 -14.45 15.52
CA GLY A 91 13.46 -13.83 14.64
C GLY A 91 13.53 -12.31 14.81
N ASP A 92 14.33 -11.66 13.96
CA ASP A 92 14.55 -10.21 14.06
C ASP A 92 13.89 -9.50 12.88
N LEU A 93 13.16 -8.43 13.18
CA LEU A 93 12.62 -7.51 12.18
C LEU A 93 13.16 -6.11 12.42
N ASN A 94 13.55 -5.40 11.36
CA ASN A 94 13.77 -3.96 11.37
C ASN A 94 12.82 -3.29 10.38
N ILE A 95 12.16 -2.22 10.82
CA ILE A 95 11.32 -1.37 9.96
C ILE A 95 11.97 -0.01 9.91
N LYS A 96 12.34 0.43 8.70
CA LYS A 96 12.95 1.72 8.44
C LYS A 96 12.09 2.52 7.48
N ILE A 97 11.77 3.75 7.86
CA ILE A 97 11.06 4.69 7.01
C ILE A 97 11.92 5.92 6.81
N TYR A 98 12.16 6.27 5.55
CA TYR A 98 13.11 7.32 5.19
C TYR A 98 12.71 7.98 3.88
N ASN A 99 13.32 9.11 3.61
CA ASN A 99 13.33 9.75 2.29
C ASN A 99 14.77 9.99 1.85
N ASP A 100 14.97 10.67 0.73
CA ASP A 100 16.31 10.95 0.20
C ASP A 100 17.18 11.82 1.13
N ASN A 101 16.58 12.52 2.10
CA ASN A 101 17.28 13.45 2.98
C ASN A 101 17.63 12.85 4.34
N LYS A 102 16.71 12.05 4.92
CA LYS A 102 16.85 11.55 6.30
C LYS A 102 16.02 10.31 6.58
N ILE A 103 16.40 9.65 7.68
CA ILE A 103 15.60 8.61 8.33
C ILE A 103 14.51 9.33 9.15
N LEU A 104 13.27 8.89 8.95
CA LEU A 104 12.07 9.43 9.59
C LEU A 104 11.65 8.57 10.78
N PHE A 105 11.93 7.26 10.70
CA PHE A 105 11.67 6.28 11.73
C PHE A 105 12.52 5.04 11.49
N GLU A 106 13.02 4.42 12.55
CA GLU A 106 13.73 3.15 12.48
C GLU A 106 13.58 2.45 13.83
N GLU A 107 12.91 1.31 13.84
CA GLU A 107 12.71 0.49 15.04
C GLU A 107 12.78 -0.99 14.70
N SER A 108 13.22 -1.79 15.67
CA SER A 108 13.32 -3.23 15.56
C SER A 108 12.27 -3.96 16.41
N GLY A 109 11.80 -5.11 15.94
CA GLY A 109 10.85 -5.98 16.62
C GLY A 109 9.38 -5.54 16.47
N SER A 110 8.59 -5.83 17.51
CA SER A 110 7.18 -5.44 17.59
C SER A 110 7.04 -3.99 18.01
N VAL A 111 6.33 -3.18 17.24
CA VAL A 111 6.14 -1.76 17.52
C VAL A 111 4.72 -1.31 17.19
N ILE A 112 4.17 -0.42 18.03
CA ILE A 112 2.93 0.30 17.77
C ILE A 112 3.25 1.77 17.91
N GLU A 113 3.38 2.48 16.78
CA GLU A 113 3.82 3.87 16.75
C GLU A 113 3.04 4.67 15.71
N THR A 114 2.96 5.99 15.89
CA THR A 114 2.42 6.88 14.86
C THR A 114 3.39 8.03 14.61
N ILE A 115 3.93 8.09 13.39
CA ILE A 115 4.83 9.18 12.98
C ILE A 115 4.11 10.16 12.05
N SER A 116 4.52 11.42 12.11
CA SER A 116 4.03 12.47 11.22
C SER A 116 5.05 12.76 10.12
N ILE A 117 4.59 12.72 8.87
CA ILE A 117 5.37 13.14 7.70
C ILE A 117 5.02 14.58 7.36
N SER A 118 6.02 15.44 7.46
CA SER A 118 5.89 16.87 7.14
C SER A 118 5.94 17.12 5.63
N ASN A 119 5.49 18.29 5.20
CA ASN A 119 5.59 18.75 3.80
C ASN A 119 6.99 18.57 3.20
N ASN A 120 8.03 18.94 3.96
CA ASN A 120 9.41 18.87 3.49
C ASN A 120 9.93 17.43 3.37
N ASP A 121 9.26 16.49 4.03
CA ASP A 121 9.68 15.09 4.09
C ASP A 121 8.82 14.16 3.23
N SER A 122 7.75 14.67 2.61
CA SER A 122 6.71 13.89 1.93
C SER A 122 7.10 13.28 0.58
N LYS A 123 8.23 13.71 0.01
CA LYS A 123 8.71 13.22 -1.30
C LYS A 123 9.59 11.99 -1.14
N ASN A 124 9.44 11.03 -2.06
CA ASN A 124 10.27 9.83 -2.17
C ASN A 124 10.38 9.04 -0.86
N VAL A 125 9.27 8.95 -0.12
CA VAL A 125 9.23 8.21 1.14
C VAL A 125 9.24 6.71 0.85
N ARG A 126 10.12 5.99 1.52
CA ARG A 126 10.31 4.55 1.38
C ARG A 126 10.11 3.84 2.71
N ILE A 127 9.55 2.63 2.64
CA ILE A 127 9.47 1.68 3.74
C ILE A 127 10.42 0.54 3.37
N GLU A 128 11.44 0.33 4.18
CA GLU A 128 12.34 -0.80 4.11
C GLU A 128 12.08 -1.71 5.30
N THR A 129 11.77 -2.97 4.99
CA THR A 129 11.51 -4.00 5.98
C THR A 129 12.61 -5.05 5.83
N THR A 130 13.41 -5.26 6.87
CA THR A 130 14.47 -6.28 6.87
C THR A 130 14.17 -7.34 7.92
N GLY A 131 14.06 -8.60 7.49
CA GLY A 131 13.89 -9.75 8.37
C GLY A 131 15.15 -10.61 8.44
N LYS A 132 15.42 -11.20 9.61
CA LYS A 132 16.36 -12.30 9.82
C LYS A 132 15.60 -13.44 10.47
N LYS A 133 15.20 -14.42 9.66
CA LYS A 133 14.29 -15.53 10.01
C LYS A 133 13.05 -15.04 10.75
N ALA A 134 12.55 -13.87 10.38
CA ALA A 134 11.47 -13.22 11.10
C ALA A 134 10.14 -13.92 10.82
N LYS A 135 9.31 -14.05 11.84
CA LYS A 135 7.92 -14.49 11.76
C LYS A 135 7.04 -13.40 12.34
N GLY A 136 6.01 -12.99 11.61
CA GLY A 136 5.08 -12.02 12.14
C GLY A 136 4.18 -11.34 11.12
N HIS A 137 3.78 -10.14 11.48
CA HIS A 137 2.87 -9.28 10.74
C HIS A 137 3.34 -7.83 10.83
N ILE A 138 3.21 -7.10 9.73
CA ILE A 138 3.40 -5.65 9.67
C ILE A 138 2.18 -5.04 9.01
N LYS A 139 1.65 -3.99 9.62
CA LYS A 139 0.60 -3.15 9.07
C LYS A 139 1.01 -1.68 9.22
N ILE A 140 1.21 -1.01 8.08
CA ILE A 140 1.45 0.43 8.04
C ILE A 140 0.29 1.09 7.30
N LYS A 141 -0.41 2.01 7.96
CA LYS A 141 -1.54 2.75 7.40
C LYS A 141 -1.25 4.24 7.32
N LEU A 142 -1.36 4.81 6.13
CA LEU A 142 -1.23 6.25 5.90
C LEU A 142 -2.58 6.96 6.13
N VAL A 143 -2.58 8.09 6.85
CA VAL A 143 -3.79 8.83 7.26
C VAL A 143 -3.66 10.31 6.94
#